data_AF-A0A3A5VW51-F1
#
_entry.id   AF-A0A3A5VW51-F1
#
_cell.length_a   1.000
_cell.length_b   1.000
_cell.length_c   1.000
_cell.angle_alpha   90.00
_cell.angle_beta   90.00
_cell.angle_gamma   90.00
#
_symmetry.space_group_name_H-M   'P 1'
#
loop_
_entity.id
_entity.type
_entity.pdbx_description
1 polymer ?
#
loop_
_entity_poly.entity_id
_entity_poly.type
_entity_poly.pdbx_seq_one_letter_code
_entity_poly.pdbx_strand_id
1 'polypeptide(L)'
;LHVLAKSGGTQSAGALETTLVELAQVVCNDTPKLILADELEAITEPGAGARIIAGMLRAAQQQTKTTMVLVTHLAPAILEAYGGSGLRVDGIEANGLDEHLELIVDRTPKRNCLARSTPELIVRRLVERSNGSAKDVFTDILSLF
;
A
#
# COMPACT_ATOMS: atom_id res chain seq x y z
N LEU A 1 -1.97 -18.38 -11.79
CA LEU A 1 -1.31 -17.22 -11.14
C LEU A 1 -1.70 -15.99 -11.94
N HIS A 2 -2.24 -14.97 -11.29
CA HIS A 2 -2.56 -13.68 -11.91
C HIS A 2 -1.74 -12.60 -11.21
N VAL A 3 -1.08 -11.75 -11.99
CA VAL A 3 -0.31 -10.61 -11.49
C VAL A 3 -0.93 -9.36 -12.08
N LEU A 4 -1.30 -8.45 -11.20
CA LEU A 4 -1.90 -7.17 -11.52
C LEU A 4 -1.00 -6.10 -10.92
N ALA A 5 -0.44 -5.27 -11.78
CA ALA A 5 0.42 -4.18 -11.38
C ALA A 5 -0.07 -2.90 -12.03
N LYS A 6 0.42 -1.77 -11.52
CA LYS A 6 0.22 -0.44 -12.10
C LYS A 6 0.36 -0.46 -13.63
N SER A 7 -0.66 0.00 -14.34
CA SER A 7 -0.55 0.27 -15.78
C SER A 7 0.38 1.47 -15.97
N GLY A 8 1.46 1.31 -16.73
CA GLY A 8 2.51 2.33 -16.94
C GLY A 8 2.08 3.53 -17.80
N GLY A 9 0.79 3.88 -17.83
CA GLY A 9 0.20 4.92 -18.68
C GLY A 9 -0.41 6.08 -17.90
N THR A 10 -0.89 7.09 -18.62
CA THR A 10 -1.55 8.27 -18.04
C THR A 10 -2.79 7.88 -17.22
N GLN A 11 -2.94 8.48 -16.03
CA GLN A 11 -4.11 8.33 -15.16
C GLN A 11 -5.36 8.86 -15.86
N SER A 12 -6.02 8.00 -16.64
CA SER A 12 -7.33 8.27 -17.24
C SER A 12 -8.38 7.41 -16.55
N ALA A 13 -9.64 7.86 -16.54
CA ALA A 13 -10.76 7.07 -16.05
C ALA A 13 -10.82 5.66 -16.70
N GLY A 14 -10.39 5.55 -17.97
CA GLY A 14 -10.32 4.28 -18.68
C GLY A 14 -9.27 3.30 -18.13
N ALA A 15 -8.19 3.79 -17.52
CA ALA A 15 -7.19 2.93 -16.87
C ALA A 15 -7.78 2.25 -15.62
N LEU A 16 -8.57 3.00 -14.83
CA LEU A 16 -9.25 2.46 -13.66
C LEU A 16 -10.28 1.40 -14.08
N GLU A 17 -11.14 1.76 -15.04
CA GLU A 17 -12.15 0.85 -15.57
C GLU A 17 -11.52 -0.46 -16.08
N THR A 18 -10.45 -0.37 -16.86
CA THR A 18 -9.74 -1.55 -17.38
C THR A 18 -9.23 -2.43 -16.25
N THR A 19 -8.54 -1.87 -15.26
CA THR A 19 -8.04 -2.63 -14.10
C THR A 19 -9.19 -3.29 -13.32
N LEU A 20 -10.34 -2.62 -13.16
CA LEU A 20 -11.49 -3.20 -12.48
C LEU A 20 -12.16 -4.32 -13.28
N VAL A 21 -12.25 -4.18 -14.60
CA VAL A 21 -12.75 -5.23 -15.48
C VAL A 21 -11.82 -6.45 -15.44
N GLU A 22 -10.51 -6.27 -15.52
CA GLU A 22 -9.53 -7.35 -15.39
C GLU A 22 -9.63 -8.05 -14.04
N LEU A 23 -9.68 -7.30 -12.94
CA LEU A 23 -9.89 -7.83 -11.60
C LEU A 23 -11.18 -8.63 -11.50
N ALA A 24 -12.29 -8.10 -12.00
CA ALA A 24 -13.58 -8.77 -11.96
C ALA A 24 -13.56 -10.09 -12.77
N GLN A 25 -12.94 -10.09 -13.96
CA GLN A 25 -12.80 -11.30 -14.78
C GLN A 25 -11.97 -12.38 -14.07
N VAL A 26 -10.87 -11.98 -13.43
CA VAL A 26 -10.03 -12.89 -12.67
C VAL A 26 -10.79 -13.43 -11.45
N VAL A 27 -11.43 -12.56 -10.67
CA VAL A 27 -12.18 -12.95 -9.48
C VAL A 27 -13.36 -13.83 -9.86
N CYS A 28 -14.18 -13.53 -10.86
CA CYS A 28 -15.37 -14.34 -11.19
C CYS A 28 -15.07 -15.76 -11.71
N ASN A 29 -13.82 -16.11 -12.04
CA ASN A 29 -13.45 -17.44 -12.55
C ASN A 29 -13.29 -18.47 -11.41
N ASP A 30 -14.07 -19.54 -11.35
CA ASP A 30 -14.00 -20.52 -10.24
C ASP A 30 -12.78 -21.48 -10.26
N THR A 31 -11.87 -21.31 -11.21
CA THR A 31 -10.61 -22.07 -11.23
C THR A 31 -9.71 -21.69 -10.04
N PRO A 32 -8.96 -22.65 -9.47
CA PRO A 32 -8.01 -22.35 -8.40
C PRO A 32 -6.97 -21.33 -8.84
N LYS A 33 -6.75 -20.28 -8.04
CA LYS A 33 -5.90 -19.16 -8.44
C LYS A 33 -5.27 -18.42 -7.26
N LEU A 34 -4.07 -17.91 -7.53
CA LEU A 34 -3.36 -16.93 -6.71
C LEU A 34 -3.37 -15.60 -7.47
N ILE A 35 -3.86 -14.54 -6.83
CA ILE A 35 -3.90 -13.17 -7.34
C ILE A 35 -2.89 -12.36 -6.55
N LEU A 36 -1.93 -11.75 -7.25
CA LEU A 36 -0.96 -10.81 -6.69
C LEU A 36 -1.25 -9.44 -7.28
N ALA A 37 -1.58 -8.48 -6.42
CA ALA A 37 -1.90 -7.12 -6.81
C ALA A 37 -0.94 -6.13 -6.15
N ASP A 38 -0.42 -5.19 -6.92
CA ASP A 38 0.56 -4.19 -6.46
C ASP A 38 0.13 -2.77 -6.85
N GLU A 39 0.05 -1.87 -5.86
CA GLU A 39 -0.26 -0.44 -5.98
C GLU A 39 -1.49 -0.10 -6.85
N LEU A 40 -2.59 -0.86 -6.69
CA LEU A 40 -3.83 -0.62 -7.44
C LEU A 40 -4.46 0.76 -7.17
N GLU A 41 -4.11 1.40 -6.06
CA GLU A 41 -4.59 2.72 -5.68
C GLU A 41 -4.07 3.87 -6.56
N ALA A 42 -3.05 3.66 -7.38
CA ALA A 42 -2.43 4.71 -8.18
C ALA A 42 -3.33 5.26 -9.32
N ILE A 43 -4.57 4.76 -9.45
CA ILE A 43 -5.46 5.02 -10.59
C ILE A 43 -6.70 5.85 -10.18
N THR A 44 -6.91 6.13 -8.89
CA THR A 44 -8.09 6.88 -8.39
C THR A 44 -7.82 7.57 -7.05
N GLU A 45 -8.78 8.33 -6.55
CA GLU A 45 -8.68 8.97 -5.23
C GLU A 45 -8.62 7.92 -4.10
N PRO A 46 -7.77 8.09 -3.07
CA PRO A 46 -7.53 7.07 -2.04
C PRO A 46 -8.80 6.48 -1.42
N GLY A 47 -9.77 7.32 -1.04
CA GLY A 47 -11.01 6.84 -0.41
C GLY A 47 -11.92 6.08 -1.37
N ALA A 48 -12.00 6.50 -2.64
CA ALA A 48 -12.76 5.78 -3.66
C ALA A 48 -12.08 4.43 -3.99
N GLY A 49 -10.76 4.45 -4.20
CA GLY A 49 -9.96 3.26 -4.46
C GLY A 49 -10.06 2.23 -3.35
N ALA A 50 -9.97 2.67 -2.08
CA ALA A 50 -10.12 1.80 -0.93
C ALA A 50 -11.46 1.04 -0.92
N ARG A 51 -12.58 1.72 -1.20
CA ARG A 51 -13.91 1.08 -1.27
C ARG A 51 -14.01 0.06 -2.38
N ILE A 52 -13.47 0.39 -3.56
CA ILE A 52 -13.50 -0.52 -4.70
C ILE A 52 -12.67 -1.78 -4.41
N ILE A 53 -11.45 -1.60 -3.91
CA ILE A 53 -10.55 -2.68 -3.53
C ILE A 53 -11.18 -3.55 -2.41
N ALA A 54 -11.80 -2.94 -1.40
CA ALA A 54 -12.52 -3.66 -0.37
C ALA A 54 -13.63 -4.56 -0.96
N GLY A 55 -14.40 -4.05 -1.92
CA GLY A 55 -15.39 -4.84 -2.66
C GLY A 55 -14.78 -6.04 -3.41
N MET A 56 -13.64 -5.84 -4.07
CA MET A 56 -12.92 -6.92 -4.76
C MET A 56 -12.38 -7.99 -3.80
N LEU A 57 -11.82 -7.58 -2.66
CA LEU A 57 -11.37 -8.49 -1.61
C LEU A 57 -12.53 -9.30 -1.04
N ARG A 58 -13.72 -8.68 -0.85
CA ARG A 58 -14.94 -9.40 -0.44
C ARG A 58 -15.33 -10.46 -1.45
N ALA A 59 -15.32 -10.12 -2.74
CA ALA A 59 -15.65 -11.06 -3.81
C ALA A 59 -14.64 -12.23 -3.88
N ALA A 60 -13.34 -11.94 -3.79
CA ALA A 60 -12.29 -12.96 -3.74
C ALA A 60 -12.40 -13.87 -2.49
N GLN A 61 -12.76 -13.32 -1.33
CA GLN A 61 -12.93 -14.09 -0.10
C GLN A 61 -14.08 -15.11 -0.18
N GLN A 62 -15.10 -14.88 -1.02
CA GLN A 62 -16.18 -15.86 -1.23
C GLN A 62 -15.72 -17.11 -2.01
N GLN A 63 -14.54 -17.08 -2.62
CA GLN A 63 -14.03 -18.19 -3.41
C GLN A 63 -13.04 -19.05 -2.62
N THR A 64 -13.45 -20.29 -2.33
CA THR A 64 -12.68 -21.22 -1.48
C THR A 64 -11.32 -21.64 -2.05
N LYS A 65 -11.12 -21.51 -3.38
CA LYS A 65 -9.88 -21.88 -4.07
C LYS A 65 -9.09 -20.66 -4.57
N THR A 66 -9.39 -19.47 -4.05
CA THR A 66 -8.71 -18.23 -4.38
C THR A 66 -7.89 -17.74 -3.20
N THR A 67 -6.66 -17.32 -3.46
CA THR A 67 -5.88 -16.50 -2.52
C THR A 67 -5.53 -15.20 -3.21
N MET A 68 -5.76 -14.07 -2.54
CA MET A 68 -5.39 -12.75 -3.03
C MET A 68 -4.42 -12.10 -2.05
N VAL A 69 -3.32 -11.59 -2.57
CA VAL A 69 -2.35 -10.77 -1.85
C VAL A 69 -2.31 -9.41 -2.52
N LEU A 70 -2.55 -8.37 -1.73
CA LEU A 70 -2.50 -6.99 -2.18
C LEU A 70 -1.41 -6.25 -1.42
N VAL A 71 -0.51 -5.61 -2.15
CA VAL A 71 0.45 -4.65 -1.63
C VAL A 71 -0.12 -3.25 -1.86
N THR A 72 -0.30 -2.49 -0.78
CA THR A 72 -0.97 -1.19 -0.84
C THR A 72 -0.60 -0.33 0.36
N HIS A 73 -0.57 0.99 0.19
CA HIS A 73 -0.50 1.94 1.29
C HIS A 73 -1.90 2.31 1.84
N LEU A 74 -2.98 1.83 1.22
CA LEU A 74 -4.36 2.11 1.63
C LEU A 74 -4.94 1.15 2.66
N ALA A 75 -4.13 0.28 3.28
CA ALA A 75 -4.61 -0.75 4.19
C ALA A 75 -5.59 -0.23 5.27
N PRO A 76 -5.36 0.91 5.96
CA PRO A 76 -6.33 1.45 6.92
C PRO A 76 -7.70 1.78 6.30
N ALA A 77 -7.72 2.48 5.16
CA ALA A 77 -8.94 2.88 4.48
C ALA A 77 -9.70 1.68 3.89
N ILE A 78 -8.97 0.67 3.40
CA ILE A 78 -9.56 -0.58 2.91
C ILE A 78 -10.22 -1.32 4.07
N LEU A 79 -9.55 -1.46 5.22
CA LEU A 79 -10.12 -2.12 6.40
C LEU A 79 -11.39 -1.43 6.89
N GLU A 80 -11.40 -0.09 6.92
CA GLU A 80 -12.57 0.71 7.25
C GLU A 80 -13.73 0.43 6.28
N ALA A 81 -13.47 0.51 4.97
CA ALA A 81 -14.45 0.23 3.93
C ALA A 81 -14.92 -1.25 3.92
N TYR A 82 -14.07 -2.17 4.38
CA TYR A 82 -14.38 -3.59 4.47
C TYR A 82 -15.42 -3.90 5.54
N GLY A 83 -15.43 -3.13 6.64
CA GLY A 83 -16.44 -3.19 7.69
C GLY A 83 -16.38 -4.43 8.59
N GLY A 84 -15.23 -5.10 8.74
CA GLY A 84 -15.10 -6.27 9.61
C GLY A 84 -13.71 -6.90 9.70
N SER A 85 -13.54 -7.91 10.57
CA SER A 85 -12.27 -8.57 10.91
C SER A 85 -11.88 -9.74 9.98
N GLY A 86 -12.09 -9.58 8.67
CA GLY A 86 -11.91 -10.65 7.68
C GLY A 86 -10.57 -10.66 6.95
N LEU A 87 -9.79 -9.58 7.03
CA LEU A 87 -8.55 -9.41 6.28
C LEU A 87 -7.34 -9.47 7.20
N ARG A 88 -6.38 -10.35 6.87
CA ARG A 88 -5.05 -10.31 7.45
C ARG A 88 -4.28 -9.16 6.80
N VAL A 89 -3.63 -8.36 7.64
CA VAL A 89 -2.73 -7.30 7.21
C VAL A 89 -1.37 -7.53 7.83
N ASP A 90 -0.34 -7.49 7.00
CA ASP A 90 1.04 -7.63 7.46
C ASP A 90 1.82 -6.38 7.08
N GLY A 91 2.53 -5.82 8.05
CA GLY A 91 3.13 -4.50 7.95
C GLY A 91 4.65 -4.57 7.92
N ILE A 92 5.26 -3.69 7.13
CA ILE A 92 6.69 -3.40 7.16
C ILE A 92 6.87 -1.98 7.73
N GLU A 93 7.91 -1.78 8.54
CA GLU A 93 8.24 -0.51 9.17
C GLU A 93 9.77 -0.39 9.30
N ALA A 94 10.29 0.84 9.21
CA ALA A 94 11.70 1.09 9.49
C ALA A 94 11.95 1.15 11.00
N ASN A 95 13.06 0.58 11.46
CA ASN A 95 13.44 0.57 12.88
C ASN A 95 14.27 1.79 13.29
N GLY A 96 14.79 2.56 12.33
CA GLY A 96 15.64 3.71 12.62
C GLY A 96 16.61 4.05 11.49
N LEU A 97 17.65 4.81 11.84
CA LEU A 97 18.79 5.12 11.00
C LEU A 97 20.05 4.45 11.58
N ASP A 98 20.94 3.98 10.71
CA ASP A 98 22.26 3.49 11.10
C ASP A 98 23.28 4.62 11.30
N GLU A 99 24.53 4.26 11.57
CA GLU A 99 25.64 5.19 11.78
C GLU A 99 25.99 6.04 10.54
N HIS A 100 25.58 5.60 9.35
CA HIS A 100 25.74 6.33 8.09
C HIS A 100 24.49 7.13 7.70
N LEU A 101 23.51 7.18 8.61
CA LEU A 101 22.19 7.78 8.41
C LEU A 101 21.38 7.08 7.30
N GLU A 102 21.58 5.79 7.08
CA GLU A 102 20.76 5.00 6.16
C GLU A 102 19.61 4.30 6.90
N LEU A 103 18.47 4.12 6.21
CA LEU A 103 17.28 3.51 6.81
C LEU A 103 17.52 2.03 7.13
N ILE A 104 17.26 1.67 8.39
CA ILE A 104 17.22 0.27 8.83
C ILE A 104 15.80 -0.24 8.67
N VAL A 105 15.57 -1.11 7.67
CA VAL A 105 14.25 -1.71 7.41
C VAL A 105 14.36 -3.23 7.44
N ASP A 106 13.62 -3.86 8.36
CA ASP A 106 13.35 -5.29 8.25
C ASP A 106 12.27 -5.50 7.18
N ARG A 107 12.66 -6.05 6.05
CA ARG A 107 11.77 -6.27 4.89
C ARG A 107 10.87 -7.50 5.07
N THR A 108 10.90 -8.16 6.22
CA THR A 108 9.98 -9.23 6.56
C THR A 108 8.70 -8.62 7.14
N PRO A 109 7.52 -8.76 6.47
CA PRO A 109 6.28 -8.24 7.03
C PRO A 109 5.95 -8.88 8.38
N LYS A 110 5.69 -8.04 9.39
CA LYS A 110 5.18 -8.45 10.68
C LYS A 110 3.69 -8.76 10.55
N ARG A 111 3.31 -9.98 10.92
CA ARG A 111 1.92 -10.45 10.77
C ARG A 111 0.95 -9.67 11.64
N ASN A 112 -0.26 -9.47 11.12
CA ASN A 112 -1.37 -8.80 11.84
C ASN A 112 -0.99 -7.40 12.34
N CYS A 113 -0.15 -6.70 11.59
CA CYS A 113 0.33 -5.36 11.91
C CYS A 113 0.07 -4.44 10.71
N LEU A 114 -0.39 -3.22 10.97
CA LEU A 114 -0.44 -2.21 9.92
C LEU A 114 0.97 -1.69 9.65
N ALA A 115 1.33 -1.56 8.37
CA ALA A 115 2.54 -0.84 8.00
C ALA A 115 2.46 0.61 8.48
N ARG A 116 3.60 1.15 8.91
CA ARG A 116 3.75 2.57 9.22
C ARG A 116 4.86 3.14 8.36
N SER A 117 4.52 4.21 7.65
CA SER A 117 5.54 5.07 7.06
C SER A 117 6.26 5.79 8.19
N THR A 118 7.58 5.86 8.12
CA THR A 118 8.44 6.56 9.07
C THR A 118 9.18 7.73 8.38
N PRO A 119 8.45 8.68 7.75
CA PRO A 119 9.05 9.80 7.03
C PRO A 119 9.92 10.68 7.92
N GLU A 120 9.64 10.75 9.22
CA GLU A 120 10.43 11.47 10.22
C GLU A 120 11.89 11.02 10.25
N LEU A 121 12.18 9.75 9.96
CA LEU A 121 13.56 9.26 9.84
C LEU A 121 14.27 9.85 8.63
N ILE A 122 13.57 10.00 7.51
CA ILE A 122 14.11 10.67 6.32
C ILE A 122 14.36 12.15 6.61
N VAL A 123 13.41 12.83 7.26
CA VAL A 123 13.56 14.25 7.62
C VAL A 123 14.73 14.43 8.59
N ARG A 124 14.85 13.56 9.61
CA ARG A 124 15.99 13.57 10.53
C ARG A 124 17.33 13.41 9.82
N ARG A 125 17.43 12.47 8.87
CA ARG A 125 18.62 12.33 8.01
C ARG A 125 18.95 13.61 7.26
N LEU A 126 17.92 14.31 6.73
CA LEU A 126 18.12 15.57 6.02
C LEU A 126 18.59 16.70 6.94
N VAL A 127 18.09 16.77 8.18
CA VAL A 127 18.59 17.72 9.20
C VAL A 127 20.07 17.51 9.48
N GLU A 128 20.52 16.27 9.64
CA GLU A 128 21.92 15.94 9.91
C GLU A 128 22.85 16.21 8.70
N ARG A 129 22.34 16.05 7.46
CA ARG A 129 23.11 16.25 6.22
C ARG A 129 23.07 17.67 5.67
N SER A 130 22.27 18.56 6.23
CA SER A 130 22.07 19.92 5.73
C SER A 130 22.71 20.97 6.64
N ASN A 131 22.89 22.18 6.09
CA ASN A 131 23.44 23.33 6.79
C ASN A 131 22.67 24.60 6.39
N GLY A 132 22.80 25.66 7.20
CA GLY A 132 22.17 26.95 6.94
C GLY A 132 20.65 26.87 6.86
N SER A 133 20.03 27.70 6.02
CA SER A 133 18.57 27.82 5.91
C SER A 133 17.84 26.53 5.56
N ALA A 134 18.47 25.61 4.82
CA ALA A 134 17.87 24.31 4.52
C ALA A 134 17.71 23.45 5.78
N LYS A 135 18.67 23.52 6.71
CA LYS A 135 18.59 22.81 8.00
C LYS A 135 17.46 23.34 8.85
N ASP A 136 17.25 24.65 8.85
CA ASP A 136 16.15 25.29 9.59
C ASP A 136 14.80 24.79 9.09
N VAL A 137 14.60 24.73 7.76
CA VAL A 137 13.38 24.19 7.14
C VAL A 137 13.16 22.72 7.50
N PHE A 138 14.18 21.87 7.39
CA PHE A 138 14.02 20.45 7.75
C PHE A 138 13.77 20.25 9.25
N THR A 139 14.35 21.09 10.10
CA THR A 139 14.11 21.07 11.55
C THR A 139 12.67 21.44 11.88
N ASP A 140 12.14 22.46 11.22
CA ASP A 140 10.74 22.86 11.34
C ASP A 140 9.78 21.74 10.88
N ILE A 141 10.04 21.13 9.72
CA ILE A 141 9.27 19.97 9.23
C ILE A 141 9.33 18.81 10.22
N LEU A 142 10.51 18.52 10.79
CA LEU A 142 10.68 17.43 11.74
C LEU A 142 9.83 17.64 13.00
N SER A 143 9.57 18.89 13.39
CA SER A 143 8.78 19.22 14.57
C SER A 143 7.28 18.87 14.47
N LEU A 144 6.80 18.54 13.26
CA LEU A 144 5.40 18.19 12.98
C LEU A 144 5.08 16.69 13.17
N PHE A 145 6.09 15.86 13.41
CA PHE A 145 5.97 14.41 13.64
C PHE A 145 6.03 14.09 15.13
#